data_AF-J4NVK6-F1
#
_entry.id   AF-J4NVK6-F1
#
_cell.length_a   1.000
_cell.length_b   1.000
_cell.length_c   1.000
_cell.angle_alpha   90.00
_cell.angle_beta   90.00
_cell.angle_gamma   90.00
#
_symmetry.space_group_name_H-M   'P 1'
#
loop_
_entity.id
_entity.type
_entity.pdbx_description
1 polymer ?
#
loop_
_entity_poly.entity_id
_entity_poly.type
_entity_poly.pdbx_seq_one_letter_code
_entity_poly.pdbx_strand_id
1 'polypeptide(L)'
;MRIECSPDFPAGIFYWEIVDLRERRFMGQYARMMTAGSVLAVLFFILSLSVGRFYVPFDQVAAILASNFIELPITWDASMYNVVMVMRLPRVLGDILVGVALAVSGAAYQGVFRNDLVSPDLLGVSQGASVGACLAILVHLTLGGTAVAALRRLR
;
A
#
# COMPACT_ATOMS: atom_id res chain seq x y z
N MET A 1 -11.53 -38.53 -17.80
CA MET A 1 -11.74 -38.65 -19.26
C MET A 1 -10.36 -38.63 -19.90
N ARG A 2 -9.82 -39.79 -20.27
CA ARG A 2 -8.47 -39.95 -20.84
C ARG A 2 -8.61 -39.82 -22.35
N ILE A 3 -8.01 -38.80 -22.94
CA ILE A 3 -8.04 -38.58 -24.39
C ILE A 3 -6.90 -39.43 -24.97
N GLU A 4 -7.25 -40.48 -25.69
CA GLU A 4 -6.32 -41.24 -26.54
C GLU A 4 -5.93 -40.38 -27.74
N CYS A 5 -4.64 -40.10 -27.89
CA CYS A 5 -4.11 -39.31 -28.98
C CYS A 5 -3.93 -40.22 -30.20
N SER A 6 -4.65 -39.96 -31.29
CA SER A 6 -4.43 -40.63 -32.57
C SER A 6 -3.11 -40.14 -33.20
N PRO A 7 -2.34 -41.01 -33.86
CA PRO A 7 -0.99 -40.69 -34.35
C PRO A 7 -0.93 -39.79 -35.60
N ASP A 8 -2.05 -39.39 -36.19
CA ASP A 8 -2.09 -38.67 -37.49
C ASP A 8 -2.55 -37.21 -37.41
N PHE A 9 -2.65 -36.63 -36.22
CA PHE A 9 -3.01 -35.21 -36.08
C PHE A 9 -1.75 -34.33 -36.23
N PRO A 10 -1.77 -33.18 -36.94
CA PRO A 10 -0.70 -32.19 -36.93
C PRO A 10 -0.65 -31.51 -35.55
N ALA A 11 -0.30 -32.29 -34.53
CA ALA A 11 -0.41 -31.95 -33.13
C ALA A 11 0.49 -30.79 -32.76
N GLY A 12 1.61 -30.58 -33.46
CA GLY A 12 2.49 -29.44 -33.24
C GLY A 12 1.74 -28.12 -33.40
N ILE A 13 1.24 -27.81 -34.60
CA ILE A 13 0.66 -26.49 -34.92
C ILE A 13 -0.55 -26.19 -34.03
N PHE A 14 -1.43 -27.17 -33.82
CA PHE A 14 -2.64 -27.00 -33.00
C PHE A 14 -2.35 -26.92 -31.49
N TYR A 15 -1.33 -27.63 -30.99
CA TYR A 15 -0.94 -27.55 -29.57
C TYR A 15 -0.29 -26.21 -29.25
N TRP A 16 0.60 -25.72 -30.11
CA TRP A 16 1.22 -24.39 -29.94
C TRP A 16 0.16 -23.29 -29.97
N GLU A 17 -0.85 -23.39 -30.82
CA GLU A 17 -1.95 -22.43 -30.89
C GLU A 17 -2.87 -22.49 -29.65
N ILE A 18 -3.22 -23.67 -29.14
CA ILE A 18 -3.99 -23.80 -27.90
C ILE A 18 -3.20 -23.30 -26.68
N VAL A 19 -1.91 -23.61 -26.61
CA VAL A 19 -1.04 -23.12 -25.53
C VAL A 19 -0.91 -21.59 -25.62
N ASP A 20 -0.67 -21.02 -26.81
CA ASP A 20 -0.60 -19.58 -27.04
C ASP A 20 -1.95 -18.88 -26.72
N LEU A 21 -3.09 -19.45 -27.10
CA LEU A 21 -4.42 -18.90 -26.78
C LEU A 21 -4.72 -18.96 -25.27
N ARG A 22 -4.33 -20.06 -24.60
CA ARG A 22 -4.47 -20.21 -23.14
C ARG A 22 -3.59 -19.20 -22.41
N GLU A 23 -2.35 -19.06 -22.85
CA GLU A 23 -1.36 -18.15 -22.27
C GLU A 23 -1.78 -16.68 -22.48
N ARG A 24 -2.23 -16.30 -23.69
CA ARG A 24 -2.80 -14.97 -23.97
C ARG A 24 -4.04 -14.66 -23.11
N ARG A 25 -4.90 -15.65 -22.87
CA ARG A 25 -6.12 -15.46 -22.04
C ARG A 25 -5.78 -15.26 -20.57
N PHE A 26 -4.83 -16.04 -20.03
CA PHE A 26 -4.34 -15.86 -18.65
C PHE A 26 -3.61 -14.53 -18.48
N MET A 27 -2.68 -14.19 -19.37
CA MET A 27 -1.95 -12.92 -19.33
C MET A 27 -2.89 -11.72 -19.40
N GLY A 28 -3.92 -11.78 -20.25
CA GLY A 28 -4.95 -10.75 -20.31
C GLY A 28 -5.76 -10.62 -19.01
N GLN A 29 -6.02 -11.72 -18.31
CA GLN A 29 -6.75 -11.70 -17.05
C GLN A 29 -5.89 -11.16 -15.89
N TYR A 30 -4.61 -11.55 -15.81
CA TYR A 30 -3.67 -10.99 -14.84
C TYR A 30 -3.42 -9.50 -15.07
N ALA A 31 -3.23 -9.08 -16.33
CA ALA A 31 -3.09 -7.67 -16.67
C ALA A 31 -4.33 -6.85 -16.26
N ARG A 32 -5.54 -7.39 -16.48
CA ARG A 32 -6.80 -6.78 -16.02
C ARG A 32 -6.89 -6.67 -14.49
N MET A 33 -6.43 -7.68 -13.76
CA MET A 33 -6.43 -7.65 -12.29
C MET A 33 -5.42 -6.62 -11.76
N MET A 34 -4.24 -6.51 -12.36
CA MET A 34 -3.23 -5.52 -11.99
C MET A 34 -3.68 -4.09 -12.30
N THR A 35 -4.28 -3.86 -13.47
CA THR A 35 -4.82 -2.54 -13.82
C THR A 35 -5.99 -2.16 -12.92
N ALA A 36 -6.92 -3.09 -12.65
CA ALA A 36 -8.01 -2.86 -11.72
C ALA A 36 -7.51 -2.53 -10.31
N GLY A 37 -6.53 -3.27 -9.78
CA GLY A 37 -5.92 -2.99 -8.49
C GLY A 37 -5.23 -1.61 -8.44
N SER A 38 -4.53 -1.23 -9.50
CA SER A 38 -3.87 0.07 -9.61
C SER A 38 -4.88 1.22 -9.64
N VAL A 39 -5.95 1.09 -10.43
CA VAL A 39 -7.05 2.08 -10.49
C VAL A 39 -7.72 2.21 -9.13
N LEU A 40 -7.99 1.08 -8.45
CA LEU A 40 -8.59 1.07 -7.13
C LEU A 40 -7.70 1.75 -6.09
N ALA A 41 -6.37 1.52 -6.13
CA ALA A 41 -5.42 2.17 -5.25
C ALA A 41 -5.41 3.70 -5.42
N VAL A 42 -5.42 4.18 -6.67
CA VAL A 42 -5.51 5.63 -6.97
C VAL A 42 -6.84 6.22 -6.49
N LEU A 43 -7.95 5.49 -6.68
CA LEU A 43 -9.25 5.91 -6.20
C LEU A 43 -9.28 6.05 -4.67
N PHE A 44 -8.75 5.05 -3.94
CA PHE A 44 -8.64 5.13 -2.48
C PHE A 44 -7.70 6.22 -2.00
N PHE A 45 -6.61 6.50 -2.72
CA PHE A 45 -5.72 7.61 -2.43
C PHE A 45 -6.47 8.95 -2.47
N ILE A 46 -7.23 9.22 -3.54
CA ILE A 46 -8.02 10.45 -3.68
C ILE A 46 -9.11 10.51 -2.61
N LEU A 47 -9.84 9.42 -2.39
CA LEU A 47 -10.88 9.36 -1.36
C LEU A 47 -10.32 9.62 0.04
N SER A 48 -9.16 9.05 0.37
CA SER A 48 -8.51 9.22 1.66
C SER A 48 -8.09 10.68 1.91
N LEU A 49 -7.68 11.40 0.85
CA LEU A 49 -7.37 12.82 0.95
C LEU A 49 -8.61 13.70 1.13
N SER A 50 -9.76 13.28 0.61
CA SER A 50 -11.02 14.04 0.71
C SER A 50 -11.78 13.78 2.02
N VAL A 51 -11.72 12.56 2.55
CA VAL A 51 -12.42 12.19 3.78
C VAL A 51 -11.64 12.69 5.01
N GLY A 52 -12.25 13.57 5.80
CA GLY A 52 -11.68 14.02 7.05
C GLY A 52 -12.60 14.93 7.84
N ARG A 53 -12.17 15.31 9.05
CA ARG A 53 -12.96 16.17 9.97
C ARG A 53 -13.33 17.53 9.37
N PHE A 54 -12.50 18.02 8.45
CA PHE A 54 -12.77 19.20 7.63
C PHE A 54 -13.21 18.74 6.24
N TYR A 55 -14.44 19.09 5.86
CA TYR A 55 -14.95 18.81 4.53
C TYR A 55 -14.19 19.65 3.50
N VAL A 56 -13.44 18.97 2.62
CA VAL A 56 -12.74 19.60 1.49
C VAL A 56 -13.30 18.92 0.24
N PRO A 57 -13.97 19.68 -0.65
CA PRO A 57 -14.57 19.08 -1.84
C PRO A 57 -13.48 18.58 -2.80
N PHE A 58 -13.82 17.55 -3.58
CA PHE A 58 -12.85 16.78 -4.39
C PHE A 58 -12.12 17.63 -5.44
N ASP A 59 -12.82 18.63 -5.99
CA ASP A 59 -12.29 19.64 -6.91
C ASP A 59 -11.14 20.44 -6.27
N GLN A 60 -11.30 20.85 -5.01
CA GLN A 60 -10.26 21.59 -4.30
C GLN A 60 -9.10 20.70 -3.88
N VAL A 61 -9.33 19.42 -3.50
CA VAL A 61 -8.23 18.48 -3.23
C VAL A 61 -7.36 18.28 -4.48
N ALA A 62 -7.99 18.08 -5.65
CA ALA A 62 -7.29 17.94 -6.91
C ALA A 62 -6.54 19.22 -7.29
N ALA A 63 -7.16 20.40 -7.10
CA ALA A 63 -6.53 21.69 -7.36
C ALA A 63 -5.36 21.99 -6.40
N ILE A 64 -5.46 21.62 -5.11
CA ILE A 64 -4.39 21.75 -4.11
C ILE A 64 -3.21 20.82 -4.44
N LEU A 65 -3.46 19.61 -4.90
CA LEU A 65 -2.38 18.74 -5.38
C LEU A 65 -1.75 19.28 -6.67
N ALA A 66 -2.58 19.69 -7.62
CA ALA A 66 -2.11 20.22 -8.90
C ALA A 66 -1.34 21.54 -8.73
N SER A 67 -1.68 22.36 -7.74
CA SER A 67 -1.01 23.65 -7.49
C SER A 67 0.44 23.53 -7.05
N ASN A 68 0.85 22.36 -6.55
CA ASN A 68 2.26 22.08 -6.28
C ASN A 68 3.09 21.85 -7.56
N PHE A 69 2.43 21.58 -8.69
CA PHE A 69 3.09 21.30 -9.98
C PHE A 69 2.78 22.35 -11.06
N ILE A 70 1.63 23.01 -10.97
CA ILE A 70 1.10 23.97 -11.96
C ILE A 70 0.60 25.21 -11.22
N GLU A 71 1.00 26.40 -11.64
CA GLU A 71 0.46 27.64 -11.09
C GLU A 71 -1.04 27.76 -11.42
N LEU A 72 -1.89 27.55 -10.43
CA LEU A 72 -3.34 27.64 -10.50
C LEU A 72 -3.83 28.80 -9.64
N PRO A 73 -4.93 29.48 -10.02
CA PRO A 73 -5.53 30.50 -9.18
C PRO A 73 -5.98 29.88 -7.84
N ILE A 74 -5.58 30.53 -6.75
CA ILE A 74 -5.91 30.12 -5.38
C ILE A 74 -7.41 30.28 -5.12
N THR A 75 -8.11 29.16 -5.00
CA THR A 75 -9.55 29.10 -4.68
C THR A 75 -9.83 28.55 -3.28
N TRP A 76 -8.79 28.10 -2.56
CA TRP A 76 -8.87 27.43 -1.26
C TRP A 76 -8.27 28.28 -0.13
N ASP A 77 -8.72 28.01 1.11
CA ASP A 77 -8.18 28.64 2.31
C ASP A 77 -6.83 28.05 2.76
N ALA A 78 -6.01 28.85 3.44
CA ALA A 78 -4.70 28.44 3.95
C ALA A 78 -4.78 27.30 4.99
N SER A 79 -5.88 27.23 5.74
CA SER A 79 -6.14 26.12 6.67
C SER A 79 -6.38 24.82 5.91
N MET A 80 -7.14 24.87 4.82
CA MET A 80 -7.46 23.70 3.98
C MET A 80 -6.19 23.13 3.33
N TYR A 81 -5.32 24.00 2.82
CA TYR A 81 -4.02 23.59 2.27
C TYR A 81 -3.16 22.85 3.30
N ASN A 82 -2.99 23.42 4.50
CA ASN A 82 -2.19 22.80 5.56
C ASN A 82 -2.76 21.44 6.01
N VAL A 83 -4.08 21.33 6.16
CA VAL A 83 -4.70 20.06 6.52
C VAL A 83 -4.42 18.98 5.47
N VAL A 84 -4.51 19.30 4.19
CA VAL A 84 -4.26 18.31 3.13
C VAL A 84 -2.77 17.99 3.02
N MET A 85 -1.90 18.99 2.94
CA MET A 85 -0.47 18.80 2.67
C MET A 85 0.34 18.34 3.87
N VAL A 86 0.06 18.86 5.07
CA VAL A 86 0.87 18.61 6.27
C VAL A 86 0.32 17.44 7.09
N MET A 87 -1.00 17.23 7.09
CA MET A 87 -1.61 16.19 7.93
C MET A 87 -2.03 14.95 7.13
N ARG A 88 -2.72 15.14 6.00
CA ARG A 88 -3.29 14.00 5.23
C ARG A 88 -2.27 13.34 4.32
N LEU A 89 -1.57 14.13 3.50
CA LEU A 89 -0.62 13.60 2.52
C LEU A 89 0.46 12.68 3.13
N PRO A 90 1.20 13.07 4.19
CA PRO A 90 2.21 12.19 4.78
C PRO A 90 1.60 10.92 5.40
N ARG A 91 0.39 11.01 5.96
CA ARG A 91 -0.31 9.85 6.52
C ARG A 91 -0.69 8.84 5.45
N VAL A 92 -1.32 9.31 4.37
CA VAL A 92 -1.76 8.43 3.26
C VAL A 92 -0.54 7.77 2.58
N LEU A 93 0.54 8.51 2.40
CA LEU A 93 1.79 7.95 1.88
C LEU A 93 2.37 6.89 2.83
N GLY A 94 2.34 7.13 4.14
CA GLY A 94 2.72 6.14 5.15
C GLY A 94 1.88 4.86 5.07
N ASP A 95 0.55 5.00 4.99
CA ASP A 95 -0.38 3.87 4.89
C ASP A 95 -0.12 3.03 3.62
N ILE A 96 0.17 3.68 2.48
CA ILE A 96 0.54 3.00 1.22
C ILE A 96 1.85 2.23 1.39
N LEU A 97 2.88 2.87 1.95
CA LEU A 97 4.19 2.23 2.15
C LEU A 97 4.08 1.00 3.06
N VAL A 98 3.32 1.11 4.15
CA VAL A 98 3.05 -0.01 5.07
C VAL A 98 2.30 -1.13 4.34
N GLY A 99 1.27 -0.80 3.56
CA GLY A 99 0.51 -1.79 2.78
C GLY A 99 1.38 -2.53 1.76
N VAL A 100 2.24 -1.81 1.02
CA VAL A 100 3.19 -2.40 0.08
C VAL A 100 4.18 -3.32 0.78
N ALA A 101 4.76 -2.89 1.91
CA ALA A 101 5.70 -3.69 2.68
C ALA A 101 5.07 -5.01 3.17
N LEU A 102 3.82 -4.96 3.66
CA LEU A 102 3.09 -6.14 4.11
C LEU A 102 2.76 -7.09 2.95
N ALA A 103 2.32 -6.56 1.81
CA ALA A 103 2.02 -7.35 0.62
C ALA A 103 3.26 -8.07 0.07
N VAL A 104 4.39 -7.35 -0.05
CA VAL A 104 5.67 -7.91 -0.52
C VAL A 104 6.18 -8.97 0.45
N SER A 105 6.11 -8.70 1.76
CA SER A 105 6.47 -9.66 2.79
C SER A 105 5.66 -10.95 2.65
N GLY A 106 4.32 -10.86 2.59
CA GLY A 106 3.44 -12.02 2.43
C GLY A 106 3.74 -12.84 1.16
N ALA A 107 3.92 -12.18 0.02
CA ALA A 107 4.27 -12.85 -1.24
C ALA A 107 5.62 -13.57 -1.18
N ALA A 108 6.63 -12.96 -0.55
CA ALA A 108 7.93 -13.57 -0.35
C ALA A 108 7.83 -14.83 0.54
N TYR A 109 7.07 -14.77 1.64
CA TYR A 109 6.87 -15.93 2.53
C TYR A 109 6.14 -17.07 1.85
N GLN A 110 5.05 -16.77 1.14
CA GLN A 110 4.32 -17.77 0.37
C GLN A 110 5.24 -18.44 -0.67
N GLY A 111 6.15 -17.68 -1.30
CA GLY A 111 7.14 -18.21 -2.24
C GLY A 111 8.22 -19.09 -1.61
N VAL A 112 8.75 -18.72 -0.44
CA VAL A 112 9.79 -19.50 0.27
C VAL A 112 9.25 -20.82 0.78
N PHE A 113 8.08 -20.80 1.44
CA PHE A 113 7.49 -22.00 2.02
C PHE A 113 6.66 -22.82 1.02
N ARG A 114 6.40 -22.26 -0.17
CA ARG A 114 5.49 -22.83 -1.19
C ARG A 114 4.16 -23.27 -0.57
N ASN A 115 3.66 -22.45 0.35
CA ASN A 115 2.45 -22.72 1.11
C ASN A 115 1.66 -21.41 1.27
N ASP A 116 0.52 -21.35 0.60
CA ASP A 116 -0.33 -20.16 0.53
C ASP A 116 -1.03 -19.83 1.86
N LEU A 117 -0.97 -20.74 2.85
CA LEU A 117 -1.52 -20.53 4.20
C LEU A 117 -0.55 -19.89 5.18
N VAL A 118 0.71 -19.67 4.78
CA VAL A 118 1.73 -19.07 5.64
C VAL A 118 1.56 -17.55 5.70
N SER A 119 1.55 -17.00 6.91
CA SER A 119 1.53 -15.56 7.16
C SER A 119 2.91 -15.05 7.64
N PRO A 120 3.31 -13.82 7.26
CA PRO A 120 4.60 -13.21 7.62
C PRO A 120 4.80 -13.01 9.13
N ASP A 121 3.73 -13.09 9.93
CA ASP A 121 3.76 -12.80 11.37
C ASP A 121 4.51 -13.86 12.20
N LEU A 122 4.81 -15.02 11.61
CA LEU A 122 5.37 -16.19 12.29
C LEU A 122 6.83 -16.06 12.72
N LEU A 123 7.58 -15.07 12.24
CA LEU A 123 9.01 -14.90 12.58
C LEU A 123 9.28 -14.02 13.80
N GLY A 124 8.24 -13.59 14.51
CA GLY A 124 8.37 -12.84 15.76
C GLY A 124 8.80 -11.37 15.58
N VAL A 125 8.86 -10.86 14.34
CA VAL A 125 9.19 -9.47 14.04
C VAL A 125 8.18 -8.51 14.68
N SER A 126 6.88 -8.84 14.64
CA SER A 126 5.82 -8.04 15.27
C SER A 126 5.94 -7.99 16.81
N GLN A 127 6.31 -9.13 17.42
CA GLN A 127 6.53 -9.21 18.86
C GLN A 127 7.80 -8.44 19.29
N GLY A 128 8.88 -8.53 18.51
CA GLY A 128 10.10 -7.74 18.71
C GLY A 128 9.85 -6.24 18.58
N ALA A 129 9.09 -5.81 17.57
CA ALA A 129 8.70 -4.42 17.39
C ALA A 129 7.85 -3.89 18.55
N SER A 130 6.90 -4.70 19.06
CA SER A 130 6.07 -4.34 20.21
C SER A 130 6.89 -4.17 21.49
N VAL A 131 7.79 -5.11 21.79
CA VAL A 131 8.70 -5.00 22.94
C VAL A 131 9.62 -3.79 22.79
N GLY A 132 10.17 -3.56 21.59
CA GLY A 132 10.99 -2.39 21.29
C GLY A 132 10.25 -1.07 21.48
N ALA A 133 9.00 -0.97 21.01
CA ALA A 133 8.14 0.20 21.21
C ALA A 133 7.83 0.44 22.69
N CYS A 134 7.45 -0.61 23.43
CA CYS A 134 7.23 -0.52 24.87
C CYS A 134 8.49 -0.06 25.60
N LEU A 135 9.66 -0.61 25.27
CA LEU A 135 10.93 -0.24 25.88
C LEU A 135 11.32 1.21 25.54
N ALA A 136 11.12 1.66 24.30
CA ALA A 136 11.34 3.04 23.90
C ALA A 136 10.45 4.02 24.69
N ILE A 137 9.16 3.68 24.89
CA ILE A 137 8.24 4.47 25.71
C ILE A 137 8.72 4.52 27.17
N LEU A 138 9.09 3.37 27.75
CA LEU A 138 9.55 3.28 29.14
C LEU A 138 10.84 4.07 29.35
N VAL A 139 11.83 3.92 28.47
CA VAL A 139 13.10 4.67 28.52
C VAL A 139 12.84 6.17 28.37
N HIS A 140 12.00 6.58 27.41
CA HIS A 140 11.66 7.99 27.24
C HIS A 140 11.00 8.57 28.48
N LEU A 141 10.04 7.85 29.09
CA LEU A 141 9.37 8.30 30.32
C LEU A 141 10.32 8.37 31.52
N THR A 142 11.23 7.40 31.64
CA THR A 142 12.08 7.19 32.82
C THR A 142 13.36 8.01 32.80
N LEU A 143 13.99 8.22 31.64
CA LEU A 143 15.27 8.93 31.49
C LEU A 143 15.12 10.31 30.85
N GLY A 144 14.16 10.51 29.93
CA GLY A 144 13.95 11.80 29.24
C GLY A 144 12.87 12.66 29.88
N GLY A 145 11.71 12.07 30.19
CA GLY A 145 10.52 12.77 30.66
C GLY A 145 10.66 13.29 32.09
N THR A 146 11.09 12.43 33.03
CA THR A 146 11.31 12.83 34.43
C THR A 146 12.54 13.72 34.59
N ALA A 147 13.65 13.47 33.90
CA ALA A 147 14.86 14.28 34.01
C ALA A 147 14.67 15.68 33.43
N VAL A 148 14.04 15.80 32.25
CA VAL A 148 13.73 17.12 31.64
C VAL A 148 12.62 17.83 32.42
N ALA A 149 11.59 17.13 32.91
CA ALA A 149 10.56 17.73 33.75
C ALA A 149 11.09 18.17 35.13
N ALA A 150 12.04 17.42 35.73
CA ALA A 150 12.71 17.79 36.97
C ALA A 150 13.63 19.01 36.76
N LEU A 151 14.41 19.04 35.67
CA LEU A 151 15.26 20.18 35.33
C LEU A 151 14.44 21.45 35.04
N ARG A 152 13.27 21.31 34.43
CA ARG A 152 12.34 22.43 34.16
C ARG A 152 11.59 22.92 35.41
N ARG A 153 11.56 22.15 36.50
CA ARG A 153 11.05 22.56 37.83
C ARG A 153 12.10 23.27 38.69
N LEU A 154 13.38 23.21 38.30
CA LEU A 154 14.51 23.83 39.00
C LEU A 154 14.98 25.15 38.34
N ARG A 155 14.26 25.63 37.32
CA ARG A 155 14.35 26.99 36.74
C ARG A 155 13.04 27.71 36.99
#